data_AF-A2EKX4-F1
#
_entry.id   AF-A2EKX4-F1
#
_cell.length_a   1.000
_cell.length_b   1.000
_cell.length_c   1.000
_cell.angle_alpha   90.00
_cell.angle_beta   90.00
_cell.angle_gamma   90.00
#
_symmetry.space_group_name_H-M   'P 1'
#
loop_
_entity.id
_entity.type
_entity.pdbx_description
1 polymer ?
#
loop_
_entity_poly.entity_id
_entity_poly.type
_entity_poly.pdbx_seq_one_letter_code
_entity_poly.pdbx_strand_id
1 'polypeptide(L)'
;MSSSEQEESYMNLSNIELIEEIKYPDRASKIIWSINSNNILPVSSEIIELIQNNKITVQMVRNLLEKFSYIRRKDINLFAELYVQLLNGCPQMVYTEHSNLSKLIYYKRHESDKYNSEVEEVLNLYPKDSPLYYIAWDKVDDLKTKFPNLDVNKNFHFSYSSLDCALEYGSELCFNYLRNLGAKYNQFSESYAVKGGNINIMSQMLEDGLSFYCMIDYALNYHNFEIAEYLRSNLGQYSHSISGCMNYGNFDFASYLLSNGADVDRGFNFFLFISIFVL
;
A
#
# COMPACT_ATOMS: atom_id res chain seq x y z
N MET A 1 -23.36 33.47 16.07
CA MET A 1 -21.96 33.44 15.59
C MET A 1 -21.91 32.31 14.56
N SER A 2 -21.53 32.64 13.34
CA SER A 2 -21.61 31.80 12.15
C SER A 2 -20.67 30.60 12.24
N SER A 3 -21.22 29.38 12.23
CA SER A 3 -20.50 28.14 11.97
C SER A 3 -20.30 28.02 10.46
N SER A 4 -19.18 28.53 9.95
CA SER A 4 -18.67 28.09 8.67
C SER A 4 -17.84 26.83 8.92
N GLU A 5 -18.49 25.67 8.78
CA GLU A 5 -17.80 24.43 8.47
C GLU A 5 -17.12 24.61 7.11
N GLN A 6 -15.85 25.00 7.13
CA GLN A 6 -14.95 24.74 6.01
C GLN A 6 -14.38 23.35 6.24
N GLU A 7 -15.11 22.33 5.76
CA GLU A 7 -14.52 21.06 5.38
C GLU A 7 -13.63 21.30 4.14
N GLU A 8 -12.45 21.86 4.34
CA GLU A 8 -11.39 21.89 3.33
C GLU A 8 -10.08 21.50 4.00
N SER A 9 -9.78 20.19 4.00
CA SER A 9 -8.40 19.71 4.04
C SER A 9 -8.35 18.23 3.68
N TYR A 10 -8.64 17.92 2.42
CA TYR A 10 -7.70 17.07 1.70
C TYR A 10 -6.56 17.99 1.31
N MET A 11 -5.31 17.56 1.48
CA MET A 11 -4.14 18.20 0.89
C MET A 11 -4.53 18.41 -0.57
N ASN A 12 -4.81 19.65 -0.99
CA ASN A 12 -5.44 19.91 -2.29
C ASN A 12 -4.37 19.78 -3.38
N LEU A 13 -3.82 18.56 -3.51
CA LEU A 13 -2.84 18.16 -4.51
C LEU A 13 -3.46 18.23 -5.90
N SER A 14 -4.80 18.20 -6.00
CA SER A 14 -5.54 18.39 -7.26
C SER A 14 -5.23 19.72 -7.96
N ASN A 15 -4.78 20.74 -7.23
CA ASN A 15 -4.45 22.06 -7.79
C ASN A 15 -2.95 22.29 -7.98
N ILE A 16 -2.11 21.28 -7.70
CA ILE A 16 -0.66 21.44 -7.82
C ILE A 16 -0.27 21.20 -9.27
N GLU A 17 0.33 22.22 -9.88
CA GLU A 17 0.99 22.08 -11.16
C GLU A 17 2.17 21.12 -11.00
N LEU A 18 2.08 19.95 -11.66
CA LEU A 18 3.14 18.97 -11.64
C LEU A 18 4.33 19.49 -12.44
N ILE A 19 5.53 19.25 -11.92
CA ILE A 19 6.77 19.40 -12.67
C ILE A 19 6.66 18.49 -13.91
N GLU A 20 6.96 19.03 -15.10
CA GLU A 20 6.70 18.33 -16.38
C GLU A 20 7.39 16.96 -16.45
N GLU A 21 8.56 16.82 -15.85
CA GLU A 21 9.31 15.57 -15.77
C GLU A 21 8.61 14.48 -14.94
N ILE A 22 7.74 14.86 -14.00
CA ILE A 22 7.04 13.95 -13.08
C ILE A 22 5.65 13.57 -13.60
N LYS A 23 5.12 14.30 -14.58
CA LYS A 23 3.77 14.14 -15.11
C LYS A 23 3.44 12.73 -15.61
N TYR A 24 4.33 12.13 -16.40
CA TYR A 24 4.14 10.75 -16.89
C TYR A 24 4.35 9.69 -15.81
N PRO A 25 5.40 9.81 -14.95
CA PRO A 25 5.52 9.00 -13.75
C PRO A 25 4.27 9.00 -12.86
N ASP A 26 3.71 10.17 -12.56
CA ASP A 26 2.50 10.34 -11.76
C ASP A 26 1.29 9.67 -12.41
N ARG A 27 1.08 9.91 -13.70
CA ARG A 27 0.03 9.26 -14.48
C ARG A 27 0.14 7.74 -14.41
N ALA A 28 1.33 7.18 -14.68
CA ALA A 28 1.58 5.75 -14.63
C ALA A 28 1.30 5.17 -13.23
N SER A 29 1.74 5.86 -12.19
CA SER A 29 1.46 5.48 -10.80
C SER A 29 -0.03 5.41 -10.51
N LYS A 30 -0.79 6.46 -10.85
CA LYS A 30 -2.24 6.53 -10.62
C LYS A 30 -3.01 5.45 -11.35
N ILE A 31 -2.69 5.19 -12.63
CA ILE A 31 -3.39 4.14 -13.40
C ILE A 31 -3.06 2.73 -12.87
N ILE A 32 -1.80 2.44 -12.51
CA ILE A 32 -1.45 1.15 -11.89
C ILE A 32 -2.11 1.01 -10.51
N TRP A 33 -2.10 2.08 -9.69
CA TRP A 33 -2.73 2.08 -8.38
C TRP A 33 -4.23 1.83 -8.45
N SER A 34 -4.91 2.34 -9.48
CA SER A 34 -6.36 2.20 -9.67
C SER A 34 -6.82 0.84 -10.22
N ILE A 35 -5.92 -0.14 -10.35
CA ILE A 35 -6.26 -1.41 -10.99
C ILE A 35 -7.32 -2.21 -10.22
N ASN A 36 -8.22 -2.79 -10.99
CA ASN A 36 -9.30 -3.69 -10.58
C ASN A 36 -9.58 -4.70 -11.72
N SER A 37 -10.50 -5.64 -11.51
CA SER A 37 -10.82 -6.69 -12.48
C SER A 37 -11.31 -6.19 -13.84
N ASN A 38 -11.82 -4.96 -13.93
CA ASN A 38 -12.48 -4.44 -15.11
C ASN A 38 -11.57 -3.58 -15.99
N ASN A 39 -10.43 -3.11 -15.47
CA ASN A 39 -9.56 -2.17 -16.16
C ASN A 39 -8.14 -2.69 -16.45
N ILE A 40 -7.84 -3.97 -16.21
CA ILE A 40 -6.51 -4.55 -16.44
C ILE A 40 -6.03 -4.33 -17.88
N LEU A 41 -6.88 -4.60 -18.88
CA LEU A 41 -6.53 -4.46 -20.29
C LEU A 41 -6.27 -2.98 -20.69
N PRO A 42 -7.18 -2.03 -20.43
CA PRO A 42 -6.92 -0.60 -20.66
C PRO A 42 -5.64 -0.11 -19.97
N VAL A 43 -5.47 -0.42 -18.67
CA VAL A 43 -4.29 -0.01 -17.90
C VAL A 43 -3.01 -0.57 -18.51
N SER A 44 -3.00 -1.86 -18.89
CA SER A 44 -1.83 -2.47 -19.52
C SER A 44 -1.47 -1.80 -20.85
N SER A 45 -2.48 -1.50 -21.68
CA SER A 45 -2.28 -0.87 -23.00
C SER A 45 -1.69 0.53 -22.86
N GLU A 46 -2.20 1.31 -21.91
CA GLU A 46 -1.71 2.65 -21.64
C GLU A 46 -0.28 2.65 -21.09
N ILE A 47 0.05 1.74 -20.16
CA ILE A 47 1.43 1.60 -19.65
C ILE A 47 2.39 1.17 -20.77
N ILE A 48 1.99 0.24 -21.64
CA ILE A 48 2.80 -0.18 -22.79
C ILE A 48 3.06 1.01 -23.71
N GLU A 49 2.05 1.83 -24.01
CA GLU A 49 2.20 3.04 -24.81
C GLU A 49 3.18 4.04 -24.18
N LEU A 50 3.08 4.26 -22.87
CA LEU A 50 4.00 5.14 -22.15
C LEU A 50 5.45 4.64 -22.21
N ILE A 51 5.67 3.33 -22.11
CA ILE A 51 7.00 2.70 -22.24
C ILE A 51 7.52 2.84 -23.68
N GLN A 52 6.72 2.48 -24.69
CA GLN A 52 7.11 2.50 -26.10
C GLN A 52 7.44 3.91 -26.60
N ASN A 53 6.76 4.92 -26.06
CA ASN A 53 7.02 6.33 -26.35
C ASN A 53 8.09 6.96 -25.46
N ASN A 54 8.85 6.15 -24.70
CA ASN A 54 9.94 6.61 -23.83
C ASN A 54 9.49 7.67 -22.81
N LYS A 55 8.23 7.62 -22.37
CA LYS A 55 7.68 8.54 -21.36
C LYS A 55 7.92 8.06 -19.94
N ILE A 56 8.05 6.74 -19.76
CA ILE A 56 8.43 6.09 -18.51
C ILE A 56 9.33 4.89 -18.83
N THR A 57 10.10 4.43 -17.85
CA THR A 57 10.98 3.25 -18.00
C THR A 57 10.29 1.97 -17.52
N VAL A 58 10.69 0.83 -18.09
CA VAL A 58 10.27 -0.51 -17.62
C VAL A 58 10.65 -0.71 -16.15
N GLN A 59 11.81 -0.20 -15.73
CA GLN A 59 12.31 -0.31 -14.38
C GLN A 59 11.39 0.41 -13.37
N MET A 60 10.89 1.59 -13.72
CA MET A 60 9.94 2.33 -12.92
C MET A 60 8.63 1.54 -12.74
N VAL A 61 8.05 1.06 -13.84
CA VAL A 61 6.79 0.29 -13.81
C VAL A 61 6.94 -0.96 -12.94
N ARG A 62 8.08 -1.66 -13.07
CA ARG A 62 8.39 -2.83 -12.24
C ARG A 62 8.43 -2.48 -10.76
N ASN A 63 9.12 -1.41 -10.38
CA ASN A 63 9.17 -0.96 -8.99
C ASN A 63 7.77 -0.62 -8.45
N LEU A 64 6.95 0.10 -9.22
CA LEU A 64 5.58 0.43 -8.80
C LEU A 64 4.73 -0.83 -8.59
N LEU A 65 4.80 -1.81 -9.49
CA LEU A 65 4.07 -3.07 -9.34
C LEU A 65 4.50 -3.84 -8.08
N GLU A 66 5.80 -3.88 -7.78
CA GLU A 66 6.30 -4.51 -6.56
C GLU A 66 5.82 -3.79 -5.30
N LYS A 67 5.89 -2.45 -5.28
CA LYS A 67 5.44 -1.66 -4.12
C LYS A 67 3.93 -1.76 -3.91
N PHE A 68 3.15 -1.61 -4.97
CA PHE A 68 1.69 -1.63 -4.88
C PHE A 68 1.16 -3.01 -4.56
N SER A 69 1.74 -4.07 -5.12
CA SER A 69 1.37 -5.45 -4.73
C SER A 69 1.73 -5.76 -3.27
N TYR A 70 2.79 -5.16 -2.74
CA TYR A 70 3.16 -5.26 -1.32
C TYR A 70 2.22 -4.46 -0.41
N ILE A 71 1.73 -3.30 -0.83
CA ILE A 71 0.78 -2.49 -0.06
C ILE A 71 -0.62 -3.14 -0.12
N ARG A 72 -1.13 -3.36 -1.33
CA ARG A 72 -2.45 -3.94 -1.61
C ARG A 72 -2.38 -5.47 -1.70
N ARG A 73 -1.91 -6.13 -0.65
CA ARG A 73 -1.67 -7.59 -0.66
C ARG A 73 -2.92 -8.42 -0.99
N LYS A 74 -4.11 -7.97 -0.58
CA LYS A 74 -5.39 -8.62 -0.91
C LYS A 74 -5.66 -8.65 -2.43
N ASP A 75 -5.08 -7.71 -3.16
CA ASP A 75 -5.24 -7.51 -4.60
C ASP A 75 -4.03 -8.02 -5.39
N ILE A 76 -3.10 -8.75 -4.77
CA ILE A 76 -1.85 -9.22 -5.40
C ILE A 76 -2.09 -9.99 -6.72
N ASN A 77 -3.22 -10.68 -6.83
CA ASN A 77 -3.61 -11.37 -8.06
C ASN A 77 -3.84 -10.41 -9.25
N LEU A 78 -4.44 -9.24 -9.01
CA LEU A 78 -4.68 -8.22 -10.03
C LEU A 78 -3.35 -7.68 -10.55
N PHE A 79 -2.39 -7.42 -9.65
CA PHE A 79 -1.05 -6.98 -10.04
C PHE A 79 -0.29 -8.06 -10.81
N ALA A 80 -0.44 -9.33 -10.44
CA ALA A 80 0.14 -10.44 -11.20
C ALA A 80 -0.45 -10.53 -12.62
N GLU A 81 -1.76 -10.33 -12.77
CA GLU A 81 -2.43 -10.31 -14.08
C GLU A 81 -1.97 -9.14 -14.94
N LEU A 82 -1.91 -7.93 -14.37
CA LEU A 82 -1.35 -6.78 -15.06
C LEU A 82 0.09 -7.04 -15.52
N TYR A 83 0.93 -7.59 -14.65
CA TYR A 83 2.32 -7.89 -14.98
C TYR A 83 2.42 -8.87 -16.16
N VAL A 84 1.58 -9.91 -16.21
CA VAL A 84 1.54 -10.85 -17.34
C VAL A 84 1.13 -10.16 -18.64
N GLN A 85 0.16 -9.24 -18.61
CA GLN A 85 -0.20 -8.46 -19.81
C GLN A 85 0.97 -7.59 -20.29
N LEU A 86 1.66 -6.94 -19.35
CA LEU A 86 2.83 -6.12 -19.67
C LEU A 86 4.00 -6.94 -20.24
N LEU A 87 4.25 -8.15 -19.73
CA LEU A 87 5.26 -9.06 -20.29
C LEU A 87 4.97 -9.43 -21.75
N ASN A 88 3.71 -9.52 -22.14
CA ASN A 88 3.32 -9.83 -23.52
C ASN A 88 3.51 -8.63 -24.46
N GLY A 89 3.31 -7.40 -23.95
CA GLY A 89 3.44 -6.16 -24.74
C GLY A 89 4.82 -5.50 -24.71
N CYS A 90 5.64 -5.81 -23.72
CA CYS A 90 6.97 -5.21 -23.49
C CYS A 90 8.02 -6.30 -23.25
N PRO A 91 8.69 -6.81 -24.32
CA PRO A 91 9.70 -7.87 -24.20
C PRO A 91 10.90 -7.53 -23.31
N GLN A 92 11.16 -6.24 -23.08
CA GLN A 92 12.23 -5.75 -22.19
C GLN A 92 11.90 -5.97 -20.70
N MET A 93 10.63 -6.24 -20.37
CA MET A 93 10.20 -6.51 -19.01
C MET A 93 10.66 -7.91 -18.59
N VAL A 94 11.47 -7.98 -17.54
CA VAL A 94 12.02 -9.22 -16.99
C VAL A 94 11.44 -9.49 -15.61
N TYR A 95 11.29 -10.77 -15.27
CA TYR A 95 10.83 -11.19 -13.96
C TYR A 95 11.69 -10.61 -12.83
N THR A 96 11.06 -10.37 -11.69
CA THR A 96 11.79 -10.10 -10.46
C THR A 96 11.91 -11.39 -9.68
N GLU A 97 13.07 -11.61 -9.08
CA GLU A 97 13.30 -12.80 -8.26
C GLU A 97 12.82 -12.51 -6.83
N HIS A 98 12.23 -13.52 -6.18
CA HIS A 98 12.00 -13.55 -4.73
C HIS A 98 10.81 -12.76 -4.13
N SER A 99 9.78 -12.39 -4.89
CA SER A 99 8.55 -11.83 -4.32
C SER A 99 7.33 -12.77 -4.43
N ASN A 100 6.32 -12.57 -3.57
CA ASN A 100 5.03 -13.25 -3.71
C ASN A 100 4.36 -12.94 -5.06
N LEU A 101 4.56 -11.71 -5.57
CA LEU A 101 4.11 -11.31 -6.90
C LEU A 101 4.81 -12.16 -7.98
N SER A 102 6.13 -12.33 -7.90
CA SER A 102 6.93 -13.14 -8.82
C SER A 102 6.46 -14.58 -8.88
N LYS A 103 6.16 -15.18 -7.72
CA LYS A 103 5.59 -16.54 -7.65
C LYS A 103 4.29 -16.61 -8.44
N LEU A 104 3.34 -15.70 -8.22
CA LEU A 104 2.07 -15.71 -8.95
C LEU A 104 2.24 -15.52 -10.45
N ILE A 105 3.14 -14.62 -10.88
CA ILE A 105 3.43 -14.41 -12.31
C ILE A 105 3.98 -15.70 -12.93
N TYR A 106 4.91 -16.37 -12.25
CA TYR A 106 5.47 -17.64 -12.72
C TYR A 106 4.37 -18.68 -12.93
N TYR A 107 3.49 -18.88 -11.94
CA TYR A 107 2.38 -19.83 -12.05
C TYR A 107 1.40 -19.47 -13.16
N LYS A 108 1.02 -18.19 -13.29
CA LYS A 108 0.09 -17.74 -14.33
C LYS A 108 0.62 -17.95 -15.75
N ARG A 109 1.93 -17.89 -15.99
CA ARG A 109 2.51 -18.07 -17.33
C ARG A 109 2.74 -19.51 -17.75
N HIS A 110 2.96 -20.41 -16.79
CA HIS A 110 3.32 -21.79 -17.10
C HIS A 110 2.13 -22.75 -17.04
N GLU A 111 0.89 -22.23 -16.89
CA GLU A 111 -0.37 -22.99 -16.90
C GLU A 111 -0.25 -24.35 -16.18
N SER A 112 0.41 -24.36 -15.02
CA SER A 112 0.59 -25.59 -14.28
C SER A 112 -0.77 -26.01 -13.72
N ASP A 113 -1.38 -27.04 -14.31
CA ASP A 113 -2.60 -27.72 -13.83
C ASP A 113 -2.51 -28.13 -12.34
N LYS A 114 -1.30 -28.21 -11.79
CA LYS A 114 -1.09 -28.32 -10.35
C LYS A 114 -1.14 -26.93 -9.71
N TYR A 115 -2.35 -26.57 -9.26
CA TYR A 115 -2.53 -25.52 -8.26
C TYR A 115 -1.77 -25.95 -6.99
N ASN A 116 -0.60 -25.35 -6.76
CA ASN A 116 0.26 -25.69 -5.62
C ASN A 116 -0.25 -24.96 -4.37
N SER A 117 -0.16 -25.59 -3.20
CA SER A 117 -0.51 -25.00 -1.90
C SER A 117 0.20 -23.66 -1.65
N GLU A 118 1.40 -23.47 -2.21
CA GLU A 118 2.14 -22.21 -2.15
C GLU A 118 1.41 -21.02 -2.81
N VAL A 119 0.70 -21.24 -3.93
CA VAL A 119 -0.10 -20.20 -4.59
C VAL A 119 -1.28 -19.82 -3.72
N GLU A 120 -1.92 -20.83 -3.13
CA GLU A 120 -3.05 -20.61 -2.25
C GLU A 120 -2.65 -19.79 -1.02
N GLU A 121 -1.50 -20.05 -0.42
CA GLU A 121 -0.97 -19.27 0.69
C GLU A 121 -0.73 -17.81 0.31
N VAL A 122 -0.14 -17.56 -0.87
CA VAL A 122 0.10 -16.19 -1.35
C VAL A 122 -1.22 -15.44 -1.55
N LEU A 123 -2.23 -16.09 -2.16
CA LEU A 123 -3.52 -15.45 -2.45
C LEU A 123 -4.37 -15.23 -1.20
N ASN A 124 -4.29 -16.11 -0.21
CA ASN A 124 -5.09 -16.00 1.02
C ASN A 124 -4.41 -15.18 2.12
N LEU A 125 -3.17 -14.75 1.93
CA LEU A 125 -2.29 -14.06 2.89
C LEU A 125 -1.83 -14.95 4.06
N TYR A 126 -2.75 -15.76 4.57
CA TYR A 126 -2.54 -16.71 5.65
C TYR A 126 -3.24 -18.04 5.32
N PRO A 127 -2.81 -19.17 5.94
CA PRO A 127 -3.52 -20.43 5.87
C PRO A 127 -4.99 -20.28 6.31
N LYS A 128 -5.94 -20.88 5.56
CA LYS A 128 -7.39 -20.74 5.81
C LYS A 128 -7.86 -21.35 7.14
N ASP A 129 -7.04 -22.19 7.76
CA ASP A 129 -7.25 -22.79 9.07
C ASP A 129 -6.60 -21.98 10.20
N SER A 130 -5.99 -20.82 9.90
CA SER A 130 -5.44 -19.90 10.88
C SER A 130 -6.43 -18.78 11.27
N PRO A 131 -6.48 -18.34 12.53
CA PRO A 131 -7.22 -17.13 12.93
C PRO A 131 -6.85 -15.89 12.11
N LEU A 132 -5.57 -15.76 11.73
CA LEU A 132 -5.06 -14.60 10.98
C LEU A 132 -5.72 -14.45 9.61
N TYR A 133 -6.12 -15.55 8.97
CA TYR A 133 -6.90 -15.49 7.74
C TYR A 133 -8.22 -14.74 7.95
N TYR A 134 -9.02 -15.15 8.93
CA TYR A 134 -10.32 -14.52 9.20
C TYR A 134 -10.16 -13.07 9.63
N ILE A 135 -9.12 -12.77 10.42
CA ILE A 135 -8.82 -11.41 10.85
C ILE A 135 -8.47 -10.52 9.65
N ALA A 136 -7.50 -10.93 8.81
CA ALA A 136 -7.08 -10.14 7.67
C ALA A 136 -8.22 -9.85 6.68
N TRP A 137 -9.20 -10.74 6.57
CA TRP A 137 -10.38 -10.58 5.72
C TRP A 137 -11.61 -10.00 6.45
N ASP A 138 -11.43 -9.51 7.68
CA ASP A 138 -12.47 -8.93 8.56
C ASP A 138 -13.72 -9.81 8.77
N LYS A 139 -13.53 -11.14 8.77
CA LYS A 139 -14.60 -12.15 8.91
C LYS A 139 -14.86 -12.49 10.38
N VAL A 140 -15.33 -11.52 11.15
CA VAL A 140 -15.44 -11.63 12.62
C VAL A 140 -16.35 -12.79 13.08
N ASP A 141 -17.44 -13.07 12.37
CA ASP A 141 -18.40 -14.12 12.77
C ASP A 141 -17.85 -15.53 12.51
N ASP A 142 -17.14 -15.71 11.40
CA ASP A 142 -16.42 -16.95 11.10
C ASP A 142 -15.28 -17.18 12.11
N LEU A 143 -14.55 -16.11 12.48
CA LEU A 143 -13.50 -16.15 13.49
C LEU A 143 -14.05 -16.65 14.84
N LYS A 144 -15.13 -16.04 15.33
CA LYS A 144 -15.81 -16.44 16.58
C LYS A 144 -16.26 -17.89 16.55
N THR A 145 -16.84 -18.32 15.44
CA THR A 145 -17.39 -19.68 15.27
C THR A 145 -16.28 -20.72 15.26
N LYS A 146 -15.18 -20.48 14.53
CA LYS A 146 -14.08 -21.44 14.37
C LYS A 146 -13.10 -21.43 15.53
N PHE A 147 -12.92 -20.31 16.22
CA PHE A 147 -11.96 -20.13 17.31
C PHE A 147 -12.62 -19.55 18.56
N PRO A 148 -13.58 -20.25 19.20
CA PRO A 148 -14.32 -19.72 20.35
C PRO A 148 -13.43 -19.45 21.58
N ASN A 149 -12.27 -20.11 21.66
CA ASN A 149 -11.29 -19.97 22.74
C ASN A 149 -9.99 -19.32 22.24
N LEU A 150 -10.09 -18.36 21.32
CA LEU A 150 -8.92 -17.65 20.77
C LEU A 150 -8.17 -16.94 21.90
N ASP A 151 -6.89 -17.29 22.08
CA ASP A 151 -5.98 -16.50 22.92
C ASP A 151 -5.54 -15.25 22.15
N VAL A 152 -6.20 -14.13 22.46
CA VAL A 152 -6.02 -12.86 21.74
C VAL A 152 -4.66 -12.19 21.98
N ASN A 153 -3.92 -12.62 23.01
CA ASN A 153 -2.59 -12.11 23.33
C ASN A 153 -1.47 -13.08 22.92
N LYS A 154 -1.83 -14.19 22.25
CA LYS A 154 -0.85 -15.12 21.70
C LYS A 154 -0.10 -14.44 20.55
N ASN A 155 1.22 -14.42 20.68
CA ASN A 155 2.10 -14.01 19.59
C ASN A 155 2.33 -15.19 18.64
N PHE A 156 2.31 -14.90 17.35
CA PHE A 156 2.63 -15.87 16.31
C PHE A 156 4.15 -15.89 16.08
N HIS A 157 4.70 -14.82 15.51
CA HIS A 157 6.12 -14.71 15.20
C HIS A 157 6.62 -13.27 15.45
N PHE A 158 7.81 -13.11 16.04
CA PHE A 158 8.39 -11.81 16.37
C PHE A 158 7.40 -10.81 17.00
N SER A 159 6.68 -11.24 18.03
CA SER A 159 5.66 -10.42 18.74
C SER A 159 4.46 -9.95 17.89
N TYR A 160 4.27 -10.49 16.69
CA TYR A 160 3.07 -10.23 15.88
C TYR A 160 1.87 -10.99 16.45
N SER A 161 0.83 -10.26 16.82
CA SER A 161 -0.40 -10.75 17.47
C SER A 161 -1.60 -10.73 16.53
N SER A 162 -2.74 -11.29 16.99
CA SER A 162 -4.02 -11.16 16.29
C SER A 162 -4.46 -9.71 16.14
N LEU A 163 -4.18 -8.85 17.14
CA LEU A 163 -4.51 -7.44 17.09
C LEU A 163 -3.68 -6.72 16.01
N ASP A 164 -2.38 -7.00 15.94
CA ASP A 164 -1.51 -6.42 14.90
C ASP A 164 -2.00 -6.75 13.49
N CYS A 165 -2.50 -7.97 13.29
CA CYS A 165 -3.12 -8.36 12.03
C CYS A 165 -4.38 -7.55 11.72
N ALA A 166 -5.26 -7.33 12.71
CA ALA A 166 -6.45 -6.51 12.50
C ALA A 166 -6.08 -5.06 12.15
N LEU A 167 -5.08 -4.50 12.83
CA LEU A 167 -4.55 -3.16 12.60
C LEU A 167 -3.96 -3.03 11.18
N GLU A 168 -3.06 -3.94 10.81
CA GLU A 168 -2.31 -3.89 9.55
C GLU A 168 -3.21 -4.03 8.32
N TYR A 169 -4.34 -4.71 8.44
CA TYR A 169 -5.30 -4.92 7.35
C TYR A 169 -6.56 -4.06 7.48
N GLY A 170 -6.60 -3.11 8.41
CA GLY A 170 -7.74 -2.21 8.60
C GLY A 170 -9.05 -2.93 8.93
N SER A 171 -8.97 -4.10 9.57
CA SER A 171 -10.09 -5.01 9.80
C SER A 171 -10.85 -4.62 11.07
N GLU A 172 -11.76 -3.66 10.91
CA GLU A 172 -12.40 -2.93 12.01
C GLU A 172 -13.26 -3.83 12.90
N LEU A 173 -14.03 -4.76 12.32
CA LEU A 173 -14.90 -5.65 13.09
C LEU A 173 -14.07 -6.60 13.96
N CYS A 174 -13.02 -7.18 13.39
CA CYS A 174 -12.07 -8.03 14.10
C CYS A 174 -11.27 -7.23 15.14
N PHE A 175 -10.84 -6.01 14.82
CA PHE A 175 -10.15 -5.12 15.76
C PHE A 175 -11.01 -4.87 17.01
N ASN A 176 -12.27 -4.43 16.82
CA ASN A 176 -13.20 -4.15 17.91
C ASN A 176 -13.45 -5.40 18.75
N TYR A 177 -13.64 -6.56 18.11
CA TYR A 177 -13.81 -7.84 18.81
C TYR A 177 -12.59 -8.22 19.66
N LEU A 178 -11.38 -8.17 19.08
CA LEU A 178 -10.13 -8.52 19.77
C LEU A 178 -9.84 -7.56 20.93
N ARG A 179 -10.02 -6.24 20.71
CA ARG A 179 -9.89 -5.20 21.74
C ARG A 179 -10.83 -5.46 22.92
N ASN A 180 -12.09 -5.80 22.66
CA ASN A 180 -13.09 -6.11 23.69
C ASN A 180 -12.75 -7.39 24.50
N LEU A 181 -11.99 -8.32 23.92
CA LEU A 181 -11.47 -9.49 24.62
C LEU A 181 -10.20 -9.19 25.44
N GLY A 182 -9.70 -7.94 25.43
CA GLY A 182 -8.51 -7.54 26.17
C GLY A 182 -7.21 -7.81 25.42
N ALA A 183 -7.23 -7.80 24.08
CA ALA A 183 -6.01 -7.79 23.29
C ALA A 183 -5.20 -6.52 23.58
N LYS A 184 -3.87 -6.66 23.69
CA LYS A 184 -2.97 -5.56 24.03
C LYS A 184 -2.27 -5.00 22.81
N TYR A 185 -2.16 -3.68 22.76
CA TYR A 185 -1.24 -2.99 21.85
C TYR A 185 0.22 -3.33 22.19
N ASN A 186 1.08 -3.24 21.19
CA ASN A 186 2.53 -3.31 21.31
C ASN A 186 3.19 -2.06 20.71
N GLN A 187 4.51 -2.00 20.74
CA GLN A 187 5.30 -0.85 20.25
C GLN A 187 5.23 -0.60 18.72
N PHE A 188 4.56 -1.47 17.95
CA PHE A 188 4.41 -1.35 16.51
C PHE A 188 2.95 -1.13 16.09
N SER A 189 2.00 -1.19 17.02
CA SER A 189 0.56 -1.14 16.74
C SER A 189 0.16 0.13 15.98
N GLU A 190 0.72 1.29 16.32
CA GLU A 190 0.44 2.56 15.63
C GLU A 190 0.86 2.49 14.16
N SER A 191 2.04 1.90 13.89
CA SER A 191 2.53 1.73 12.53
C SER A 191 1.65 0.78 11.72
N TYR A 192 1.13 -0.29 12.35
CA TYR A 192 0.21 -1.20 11.68
C TYR A 192 -1.13 -0.52 11.37
N ALA A 193 -1.69 0.23 12.31
CA ALA A 193 -2.95 0.95 12.10
C ALA A 193 -2.85 1.97 10.96
N VAL A 194 -1.73 2.73 10.92
CA VAL A 194 -1.48 3.71 9.85
C VAL A 194 -1.31 3.03 8.50
N LYS A 195 -0.67 1.86 8.44
CA LYS A 195 -0.57 1.05 7.21
C LYS A 195 -1.91 0.50 6.76
N GLY A 196 -2.73 0.06 7.70
CA GLY A 196 -4.06 -0.51 7.43
C GLY A 196 -5.07 0.48 6.91
N GLY A 197 -4.84 1.79 7.09
CA GLY A 197 -5.60 2.84 6.41
C GLY A 197 -7.00 3.07 6.96
N ASN A 198 -7.40 2.39 8.03
CA ASN A 198 -8.72 2.58 8.64
C ASN A 198 -8.68 3.69 9.71
N ILE A 199 -9.25 4.85 9.39
CA ILE A 199 -9.27 6.03 10.26
C ILE A 199 -10.07 5.82 11.58
N ASN A 200 -11.07 4.94 11.56
CA ASN A 200 -11.86 4.62 12.76
C ASN A 200 -11.03 3.84 13.78
N ILE A 201 -10.23 2.89 13.31
CA ILE A 201 -9.27 2.15 14.17
C ILE A 201 -8.28 3.13 14.79
N MET A 202 -7.69 4.02 13.98
CA MET A 202 -6.72 5.01 14.47
C MET A 202 -7.36 5.93 15.52
N SER A 203 -8.59 6.40 15.28
CA SER A 203 -9.33 7.25 16.23
C SER A 203 -9.56 6.54 17.56
N GLN A 204 -9.99 5.27 17.54
CA GLN A 204 -10.17 4.49 18.77
C GLN A 204 -8.85 4.25 19.52
N MET A 205 -7.74 4.08 18.81
CA MET A 205 -6.42 3.95 19.45
C MET A 205 -5.98 5.25 20.14
N LEU A 206 -6.29 6.42 19.55
CA LEU A 206 -6.06 7.72 20.20
C LEU A 206 -6.91 7.87 21.47
N GLU A 207 -8.17 7.43 21.45
CA GLU A 207 -9.04 7.40 22.64
C GLU A 207 -8.50 6.49 23.74
N ASP A 208 -7.85 5.38 23.35
CA ASP A 208 -7.13 4.48 24.26
C ASP A 208 -5.81 5.07 24.81
N GLY A 209 -5.43 6.28 24.37
CA GLY A 209 -4.26 7.01 24.84
C GLY A 209 -2.96 6.72 24.08
N LEU A 210 -3.03 6.10 22.89
CA LEU A 210 -1.85 5.88 22.05
C LEU A 210 -1.42 7.18 21.36
N SER A 211 -0.14 7.24 21.01
CA SER A 211 0.47 8.40 20.35
C SER A 211 0.94 8.03 18.95
N PHE A 212 0.48 8.76 17.93
CA PHE A 212 0.86 8.52 16.53
C PHE A 212 2.02 9.41 16.07
N TYR A 213 3.04 9.62 16.90
CA TYR A 213 4.18 10.49 16.57
C TYR A 213 5.00 9.94 15.37
N CYS A 214 5.41 10.83 14.45
CA CYS A 214 6.22 10.51 13.27
C CYS A 214 5.62 9.43 12.34
N MET A 215 4.30 9.47 12.12
CA MET A 215 3.58 8.49 11.30
C MET A 215 3.21 9.00 9.89
N ILE A 216 3.39 10.29 9.59
CA ILE A 216 2.95 10.86 8.31
C ILE A 216 3.60 10.20 7.09
N ASP A 217 4.89 9.85 7.17
CA ASP A 217 5.57 9.14 6.08
C ASP A 217 5.00 7.73 5.87
N TYR A 218 4.58 7.04 6.94
CA TYR A 218 3.91 5.75 6.81
C TYR A 218 2.56 5.90 6.11
N ALA A 219 1.77 6.91 6.50
CA ALA A 219 0.47 7.16 5.88
C ALA A 219 0.61 7.44 4.39
N LEU A 220 1.55 8.31 4.00
CA LEU A 220 1.83 8.63 2.60
C LEU A 220 2.35 7.40 1.84
N ASN A 221 3.35 6.69 2.36
CA ASN A 221 3.92 5.51 1.68
C ASN A 221 2.90 4.40 1.42
N TYR A 222 1.84 4.32 2.22
CA TYR A 222 0.75 3.35 2.07
C TYR A 222 -0.50 3.94 1.41
N HIS A 223 -0.42 5.15 0.83
CA HIS A 223 -1.51 5.84 0.13
C HIS A 223 -2.74 6.12 1.00
N ASN A 224 -2.56 6.20 2.31
CA ASN A 224 -3.60 6.49 3.29
C ASN A 224 -3.69 8.02 3.51
N PHE A 225 -4.07 8.75 2.45
CA PHE A 225 -4.06 10.22 2.43
C PHE A 225 -4.98 10.86 3.47
N GLU A 226 -6.11 10.23 3.79
CA GLU A 226 -7.00 10.69 4.87
C GLU A 226 -6.30 10.67 6.23
N ILE A 227 -5.56 9.60 6.53
CA ILE A 227 -4.74 9.52 7.75
C ILE A 227 -3.61 10.55 7.69
N ALA A 228 -2.92 10.69 6.55
CA ALA A 228 -1.84 11.67 6.41
C ALA A 228 -2.34 13.11 6.69
N GLU A 229 -3.53 13.44 6.22
CA GLU A 229 -4.18 14.73 6.47
C GLU A 229 -4.57 14.90 7.94
N TYR A 230 -5.11 13.87 8.58
CA TYR A 230 -5.37 13.90 10.01
C TYR A 230 -4.09 14.17 10.80
N LEU A 231 -3.00 13.44 10.51
CA LEU A 231 -1.71 13.59 11.20
C LEU A 231 -1.12 15.00 11.00
N ARG A 232 -1.30 15.59 9.82
CA ARG A 232 -0.86 16.96 9.53
C ARG A 232 -1.69 17.99 10.31
N SER A 233 -3.00 17.96 10.15
CA SER A 233 -3.90 18.99 10.65
C SER A 233 -4.09 18.94 12.17
N ASN A 234 -4.10 17.74 12.76
CA ASN A 234 -4.36 17.57 14.20
C ASN A 234 -3.10 17.34 15.02
N LEU A 235 -2.07 16.71 14.45
CA LEU A 235 -0.83 16.39 15.18
C LEU A 235 0.40 17.18 14.68
N GLY A 236 0.21 18.11 13.73
CA GLY A 236 1.27 19.00 13.24
C GLY A 236 2.43 18.28 12.55
N GLN A 237 2.18 17.10 11.98
CA GLN A 237 3.22 16.31 11.31
C GLN A 237 3.38 16.73 9.85
N TYR A 238 4.63 16.72 9.38
CA TYR A 238 4.97 17.04 8.00
C TYR A 238 5.94 15.99 7.46
N SER A 239 5.70 15.55 6.23
CA SER A 239 6.66 14.72 5.51
C SER A 239 7.67 15.62 4.81
N HIS A 240 8.91 15.18 4.79
CA HIS A 240 9.99 15.85 4.08
C HIS A 240 10.65 14.94 3.04
N SER A 241 10.21 13.68 2.91
CA SER A 241 10.93 12.71 2.10
C SER A 241 10.42 12.64 0.67
N ILE A 242 11.04 13.43 -0.22
CA ILE A 242 10.80 13.35 -1.67
C ILE A 242 11.11 11.93 -2.18
N SER A 243 12.22 11.35 -1.70
CA SER A 243 12.67 10.01 -2.10
C SER A 243 11.66 8.92 -1.71
N GLY A 244 11.12 8.98 -0.48
CA GLY A 244 10.07 8.08 -0.02
C GLY A 244 8.84 8.19 -0.91
N CYS A 245 8.37 9.41 -1.17
CA CYS A 245 7.19 9.65 -1.96
C CYS A 245 7.31 9.10 -3.39
N MET A 246 8.41 9.37 -4.09
CA MET A 246 8.64 8.80 -5.43
C MET A 246 8.77 7.27 -5.41
N ASN A 247 9.49 6.71 -4.43
CA ASN A 247 9.68 5.26 -4.32
C ASN A 247 8.35 4.52 -4.11
N TYR A 248 7.39 5.14 -3.43
CA TYR A 248 6.05 4.61 -3.20
C TYR A 248 5.00 5.16 -4.18
N GLY A 249 5.40 5.85 -5.26
CA GLY A 249 4.49 6.28 -6.32
C GLY A 249 3.65 7.54 -6.01
N ASN A 250 3.93 8.26 -4.94
CA ASN A 250 3.29 9.54 -4.59
C ASN A 250 3.99 10.71 -5.30
N PHE A 251 3.93 10.68 -6.63
CA PHE A 251 4.66 11.62 -7.47
C PHE A 251 4.12 13.06 -7.40
N ASP A 252 2.81 13.23 -7.26
CA ASP A 252 2.19 14.53 -7.02
C ASP A 252 2.66 15.18 -5.71
N PHE A 253 2.71 14.42 -4.62
CA PHE A 253 3.23 14.92 -3.35
C PHE A 253 4.75 15.15 -3.41
N ALA A 254 5.51 14.32 -4.13
CA ALA A 254 6.92 14.60 -4.39
C ALA A 254 7.11 15.91 -5.18
N SER A 255 6.27 16.17 -6.19
CA SER A 255 6.25 17.41 -6.95
C SER A 255 5.92 18.61 -6.05
N TYR A 256 4.93 18.48 -5.15
CA TYR A 256 4.60 19.49 -4.15
C TYR A 256 5.82 19.86 -3.30
N LEU A 257 6.50 18.86 -2.74
CA LEU A 257 7.68 19.06 -1.90
C LEU A 257 8.81 19.78 -2.65
N LEU A 258 9.09 19.35 -3.89
CA LEU A 258 10.08 19.99 -4.76
C LEU A 258 9.75 21.46 -5.04
N SER A 259 8.49 21.75 -5.39
CA SER A 259 8.03 23.12 -5.68
C SER A 259 8.08 24.03 -4.45
N ASN A 260 8.09 23.46 -3.24
CA ASN A 260 8.21 24.21 -1.98
C ASN A 260 9.65 24.21 -1.41
N GLY A 261 10.65 23.80 -2.20
CA GLY A 261 12.05 23.89 -1.82
C GLY A 261 12.48 22.89 -0.76
N ALA A 262 11.76 21.76 -0.61
CA ALA A 262 12.23 20.67 0.23
C ALA A 262 13.60 20.17 -0.25
N ASP A 263 14.49 19.91 0.69
CA ASP A 263 15.83 19.41 0.35
C ASP A 263 15.71 18.00 -0.23
N VAL A 264 16.49 17.76 -1.26
CA VAL A 264 16.55 16.47 -1.91
C VAL A 264 17.37 15.54 -1.00
N ASP A 265 16.67 14.70 -0.23
CA ASP A 265 17.29 13.75 0.72
C ASP A 265 18.56 13.11 0.12
N ARG A 266 19.67 13.02 0.87
CA ARG A 266 20.96 12.51 0.33
C ARG A 266 20.87 11.10 -0.29
N GLY A 267 19.86 10.30 0.07
CA GLY A 267 19.58 8.99 -0.53
C GLY A 267 19.01 9.05 -1.97
N PHE A 268 18.51 10.21 -2.39
CA PHE A 268 17.91 10.48 -3.70
C PHE A 268 18.92 10.47 -4.86
N ASN A 269 20.19 10.76 -4.58
CA ASN A 269 21.16 11.25 -5.57
C ASN A 269 21.80 10.22 -6.52
N PHE A 270 21.37 8.95 -6.55
CA PHE A 270 22.02 8.01 -7.48
C PHE A 270 21.10 7.01 -8.18
N PHE A 271 20.11 6.42 -7.47
CA PHE A 271 19.34 5.32 -8.05
C PHE A 271 18.09 5.77 -8.82
N LEU A 272 17.36 6.78 -8.34
CA LEU A 272 16.15 7.30 -8.99
C LEU A 272 16.47 8.24 -10.17
N PHE A 273 17.52 9.06 -10.05
CA PHE A 273 17.98 9.92 -11.16
C PHE A 273 18.37 9.09 -12.40
N ILE A 274 18.94 7.90 -12.20
CA ILE A 274 19.34 6.99 -13.29
C ILE A 274 18.15 6.18 -13.84
N SER A 275 17.18 5.80 -13.01
CA SER A 275 16.05 4.96 -13.44
C SER A 275 14.84 5.74 -14.01
N ILE A 276 14.78 7.06 -13.78
CA ILE A 276 13.77 7.96 -14.38
C ILE A 276 14.28 8.62 -15.67
N PHE A 277 15.59 8.88 -15.82
CA PHE A 277 16.11 9.74 -16.90
C PHE A 277 17.18 9.16 -17.85
N VAL A 278 17.70 7.94 -17.63
CA VAL A 278 18.61 7.34 -18.61
C VAL A 278 17.81 6.64 -19.70
N LEU A 279 17.51 7.43 -20.74
CA LEU A 279 17.18 6.97 -22.10
C LEU A 279 18.45 6.71 -22.91
#